data_AF-A0A644ZKS5-F1
#
_entry.id   AF-A0A644ZKS5-F1
#
_cell.length_a   1.000
_cell.length_b   1.000
_cell.length_c   1.000
_cell.angle_alpha   90.00
_cell.angle_beta   90.00
_cell.angle_gamma   90.00
#
_symmetry.space_group_name_H-M   'P 1'
#
loop_
_entity.id
_entity.type
_entity.pdbx_description
1 polymer ?
#
loop_
_entity_poly.entity_id
_entity_poly.type
_entity_poly.pdbx_seq_one_letter_code
_entity_poly.pdbx_strand_id
1 'polypeptide(L)'
;MTIMKRTIMESGIMAKFGAMLIKPALRKMKKTIDPAEYGGALLLGVKAPFIICHGSSKAKAIKNAVGVAIDFAEKDVVRHIGESIINKRKGNE
;
A
#
# COMPACT_ATOMS: atom_id res chain seq x y z
N MET A 1 -2.64 8.71 12.43
CA MET A 1 -2.24 8.24 13.78
C MET A 1 -1.93 9.36 14.78
N THR A 2 -1.58 10.57 14.34
CA THR A 2 -1.15 11.68 15.21
C THR A 2 -2.22 12.10 16.22
N ILE A 3 -3.48 12.22 15.79
CA ILE A 3 -4.61 12.59 16.66
C ILE A 3 -4.82 11.53 17.75
N MET A 4 -4.96 10.26 17.38
CA MET A 4 -5.12 9.16 18.34
C MET A 4 -3.99 9.11 19.39
N LYS A 5 -2.73 9.28 18.95
CA LYS A 5 -1.58 9.31 19.87
C LYS A 5 -1.66 10.49 20.83
N ARG A 6 -2.06 11.66 20.33
CA ARG A 6 -2.23 12.88 21.13
C ARG A 6 -3.31 12.70 22.19
N THR A 7 -4.49 12.22 21.80
CA THR A 7 -5.62 11.96 22.70
C THR A 7 -5.21 11.02 23.83
N ILE A 8 -4.53 9.90 23.53
CA ILE A 8 -4.06 8.95 24.55
C ILE A 8 -3.03 9.58 25.52
N MET A 9 -2.14 10.43 25.01
CA MET A 9 -1.08 11.06 25.82
C MET A 9 -1.63 12.17 26.74
N GLU A 10 -2.64 12.90 26.28
CA GLU A 10 -3.36 13.93 27.03
C GLU A 10 -4.41 13.32 28.00
N SER A 11 -4.67 12.02 27.91
CA SER A 11 -5.58 11.27 28.80
C SER A 11 -4.94 10.87 30.14
N GLY A 12 -5.79 10.41 31.07
CA GLY A 12 -5.37 9.87 32.37
C GLY A 12 -4.56 8.57 32.31
N ILE A 13 -4.03 8.17 33.47
CA ILE A 13 -3.09 7.03 33.62
C ILE A 13 -3.68 5.71 33.08
N MET A 14 -4.99 5.47 33.27
CA MET A 14 -5.66 4.27 32.77
C MET A 14 -5.65 4.15 31.25
N ALA A 15 -5.84 5.26 30.53
CA ALA A 15 -5.80 5.27 29.07
C ALA A 15 -4.39 4.95 28.54
N LYS A 16 -3.35 5.43 29.24
CA LYS A 16 -1.95 5.13 28.90
C LYS A 16 -1.61 3.66 29.13
N PHE A 17 -2.11 3.07 30.21
CA PHE A 17 -1.92 1.66 30.51
C PHE A 17 -2.63 0.76 29.50
N GLY A 18 -3.89 1.07 29.16
CA GLY A 18 -4.62 0.38 28.10
C GLY A 18 -3.89 0.48 26.75
N ALA A 19 -3.40 1.66 26.38
CA ALA A 19 -2.62 1.86 25.17
C ALA A 19 -1.32 1.06 25.13
N MET A 20 -0.69 0.82 26.28
CA MET A 20 0.51 -0.02 26.37
C MET A 20 0.20 -1.48 26.05
N LEU A 21 -0.91 -2.02 26.55
CA LEU A 21 -1.35 -3.38 26.27
C LEU A 21 -1.66 -3.60 24.79
N ILE A 22 -2.33 -2.65 24.13
CA ILE A 22 -2.69 -2.75 22.70
C ILE A 22 -1.60 -2.23 21.75
N LYS A 23 -0.46 -1.74 22.26
CA LYS A 23 0.64 -1.17 21.47
C LYS A 23 1.11 -2.06 20.31
N PRO A 24 1.24 -3.40 20.45
CA PRO A 24 1.62 -4.27 19.33
C PRO A 24 0.61 -4.26 18.19
N ALA A 25 -0.69 -4.30 18.52
CA ALA A 25 -1.78 -4.22 17.54
C ALA A 25 -1.80 -2.84 16.86
N LEU A 26 -1.63 -1.76 17.62
CA LEU A 26 -1.53 -0.41 17.06
C LEU A 26 -0.34 -0.25 16.10
N ARG A 27 0.81 -0.88 16.39
CA ARG A 27 1.96 -0.88 15.48
C ARG A 27 1.69 -1.65 14.19
N LYS A 28 0.98 -2.78 14.26
CA LYS A 28 0.56 -3.53 13.06
C LYS A 28 -0.42 -2.71 12.23
N MET A 29 -1.45 -2.15 12.86
CA MET A 29 -2.43 -1.27 12.21
C MET A 29 -1.75 -0.09 11.52
N LYS A 30 -0.75 0.55 12.16
CA LYS A 30 0.03 1.62 11.53
C LYS A 30 0.66 1.18 10.21
N LYS A 31 1.26 -0.02 10.17
CA LYS A 31 1.87 -0.54 8.93
C LYS A 31 0.81 -0.76 7.85
N THR A 32 -0.32 -1.38 8.19
CA THR A 32 -1.41 -1.61 7.21
C THR A 32 -2.00 -0.32 6.64
N ILE A 33 -1.97 0.78 7.41
CA ILE A 33 -2.51 2.07 6.96
C ILE A 33 -1.46 2.94 6.27
N ASP A 34 -0.16 2.67 6.46
CA ASP A 34 0.92 3.49 5.90
C ASP A 34 1.04 3.28 4.39
N PRO A 35 0.74 4.30 3.55
CA PRO A 35 0.84 4.20 2.10
C PRO A 35 2.26 3.86 1.63
N ALA A 36 3.27 4.20 2.43
CA ALA A 36 4.66 3.86 2.14
C ALA A 36 4.92 2.35 2.12
N GLU A 37 4.08 1.53 2.76
CA GLU A 37 4.23 0.07 2.73
C GLU A 37 3.83 -0.53 1.38
N TYR A 38 3.03 0.17 0.58
CA TYR A 38 2.48 -0.34 -0.69
C TYR A 38 3.24 0.10 -1.95
N GLY A 39 4.16 1.05 -1.83
CA GLY A 39 5.05 1.43 -2.93
C GLY A 39 4.48 2.43 -3.95
N GLY A 40 3.19 2.76 -3.90
CA GLY A 40 2.59 3.78 -4.78
C GLY A 40 1.38 3.28 -5.56
N ALA A 41 0.92 4.08 -6.51
CA ALA A 41 -0.24 3.76 -7.34
C ALA A 41 0.20 3.17 -8.69
N LEU A 42 -0.44 2.08 -9.12
CA LEU A 42 -0.21 1.48 -10.43
C LEU A 42 -0.95 2.25 -11.52
N LEU A 43 -0.24 2.65 -12.57
CA LEU A 43 -0.83 3.19 -13.78
C LEU A 43 -1.13 2.06 -14.76
N LEU A 44 -2.41 1.74 -14.92
CA LEU A 44 -2.88 0.69 -15.83
C LEU A 44 -3.09 1.23 -17.25
N GLY A 45 -3.11 0.32 -18.23
CA GLY A 45 -3.36 0.67 -19.64
C GLY A 45 -2.12 1.07 -20.44
N VAL A 46 -0.93 1.00 -19.83
CA VAL A 46 0.35 1.16 -20.51
C VAL A 46 1.03 -0.20 -20.75
N LYS A 47 2.04 -0.25 -21.62
CA LYS A 47 2.66 -1.50 -22.09
C LYS A 47 3.67 -2.15 -21.12
N ALA A 48 3.86 -1.59 -19.93
CA ALA A 48 4.82 -2.07 -18.95
C ALA A 48 4.37 -1.72 -17.51
N PRO A 49 4.89 -2.38 -16.46
CA PRO A 49 4.63 -1.98 -15.08
C PRO A 49 5.04 -0.52 -14.84
N PHE A 50 4.08 0.32 -14.44
CA PHE A 50 4.31 1.74 -14.17
C PHE A 50 3.73 2.12 -12.80
N ILE A 51 4.59 2.58 -11.91
CA ILE A 51 4.24 2.92 -10.52
C ILE A 51 4.44 4.42 -10.32
N ILE A 52 3.37 5.12 -9.96
CA ILE A 52 3.38 6.53 -9.58
C ILE A 52 3.58 6.63 -8.07
N CYS A 53 4.73 7.18 -7.67
CA CYS A 53 5.04 7.49 -6.28
C CYS A 53 4.54 8.91 -5.93
N HIS A 54 4.15 9.11 -4.67
CA HIS A 54 3.81 10.44 -4.17
C HIS A 54 5.09 11.28 -3.95
N GLY A 55 5.02 12.61 -4.12
CA GLY A 55 6.20 13.48 -4.03
C GLY A 55 6.88 13.50 -2.66
N SER A 56 6.13 13.26 -1.58
CA SER A 56 6.68 13.12 -0.22
C SER A 56 7.10 11.68 0.15
N SER A 57 7.15 10.76 -0.83
CA SER A 57 7.62 9.39 -0.64
C SER A 57 9.05 9.36 -0.12
N LYS A 58 9.26 8.65 0.99
CA LYS A 58 10.59 8.42 1.58
C LYS A 58 11.26 7.20 0.93
N ALA A 59 12.55 7.01 1.20
CA ALA A 59 13.35 5.88 0.68
C ALA A 59 12.66 4.51 0.83
N LYS A 60 11.97 4.26 1.96
CA LYS A 60 11.21 3.02 2.17
C LYS A 60 10.08 2.84 1.15
N ALA A 61 9.31 3.90 0.88
CA ALA A 61 8.23 3.86 -0.10
C ALA A 61 8.77 3.57 -1.50
N ILE A 62 9.88 4.21 -1.88
CA ILE A 62 10.53 3.99 -3.18
C ILE A 62 11.06 2.56 -3.30
N LYS A 63 11.72 2.02 -2.25
CA LYS A 63 12.14 0.61 -2.22
C LYS A 63 10.95 -0.34 -2.47
N ASN A 64 9.83 -0.09 -1.80
CA ASN A 64 8.63 -0.91 -1.96
C ASN A 64 8.03 -0.75 -3.37
N ALA A 65 8.06 0.45 -3.95
CA ALA A 65 7.63 0.72 -5.33
C ALA A 65 8.41 -0.13 -6.34
N VAL A 66 9.73 -0.17 -6.19
CA VAL A 66 10.62 -0.99 -7.03
C VAL A 66 10.30 -2.47 -6.86
N GLY A 67 10.08 -2.95 -5.64
CA GLY A 67 9.67 -4.33 -5.39
C GLY A 67 8.36 -4.68 -6.10
N VAL A 68 7.35 -3.81 -6.02
CA VAL A 68 6.07 -3.99 -6.75
C VAL A 68 6.30 -4.02 -8.27
N ALA A 69 7.17 -3.16 -8.79
CA ALA A 69 7.50 -3.13 -10.22
C ALA A 69 8.15 -4.44 -10.69
N ILE A 70 9.09 -4.97 -9.90
CA ILE A 70 9.75 -6.26 -10.16
C ILE A 70 8.71 -7.39 -10.16
N ASP A 71 7.90 -7.48 -9.11
CA ASP A 71 6.84 -8.50 -9.01
C ASP A 71 5.87 -8.46 -10.21
N PHE A 72 5.49 -7.26 -10.66
CA PHE A 72 4.58 -7.09 -11.79
C PHE A 72 5.23 -7.46 -13.13
N ALA A 73 6.53 -7.19 -13.28
CA ALA A 73 7.30 -7.58 -14.46
C ALA A 73 7.49 -9.10 -14.50
N GLU A 74 7.89 -9.72 -13.40
CA GLU A 74 8.12 -11.17 -13.31
C GLU A 74 6.83 -11.99 -13.52
N LYS A 75 5.71 -11.50 -13.01
CA LYS A 75 4.40 -12.16 -13.16
C LYS A 75 3.69 -11.79 -14.47
N ASP A 76 4.31 -10.97 -15.30
CA ASP A 76 3.80 -10.54 -16.60
C ASP A 76 2.33 -10.05 -16.54
N VAL A 77 2.03 -9.23 -15.53
CA VAL A 77 0.65 -8.84 -15.19
C VAL A 77 0.00 -8.06 -16.33
N VAL A 78 0.78 -7.23 -17.04
CA VAL A 78 0.28 -6.41 -18.16
C VAL A 78 -0.24 -7.30 -19.28
N ARG A 79 0.50 -8.37 -19.64
CA ARG A 79 0.05 -9.34 -20.65
C ARG A 79 -1.24 -10.03 -20.22
N HIS A 80 -1.30 -10.51 -18.98
CA HIS A 80 -2.49 -11.19 -18.45
C HIS A 80 -3.74 -10.28 -18.46
N ILE A 81 -3.60 -9.00 -18.12
CA ILE A 81 -4.69 -8.03 -18.21
C ILE A 81 -5.14 -7.86 -19.67
N GLY A 82 -4.20 -7.66 -20.59
CA GLY A 82 -4.49 -7.50 -22.02
C GLY A 82 -5.23 -8.71 -22.61
N GLU A 83 -4.74 -9.92 -22.34
CA GLU A 83 -5.36 -11.17 -22.78
C GLU A 83 -6.76 -11.35 -22.20
N SER A 84 -6.94 -11.05 -20.91
CA SER A 84 -8.24 -11.14 -20.24
C SER A 84 -9.28 -10.20 -20.88
N ILE A 85 -8.87 -8.98 -21.24
CA ILE A 85 -9.75 -8.01 -21.91
C ILE A 85 -10.11 -8.50 -23.31
N ILE A 86 -9.15 -9.03 -24.09
CA ILE A 86 -9.39 -9.56 -25.44
C ILE A 86 -10.36 -10.73 -25.38
N ASN A 87 -10.12 -11.70 -24.49
CA ASN A 87 -10.97 -12.88 -24.34
C ASN A 87 -12.40 -12.50 -23.93
N LYS A 88 -12.54 -11.52 -23.02
CA LYS A 88 -13.86 -11.02 -22.62
C LYS A 88 -14.61 -10.33 -23.76
N ARG A 89 -13.92 -9.66 -24.70
CA ARG A 89 -14.56 -9.07 -25.88
C ARG A 89 -15.05 -10.13 -26.85
N LYS A 90 -14.22 -11.14 -27.15
CA LYS A 90 -14.57 -12.23 -28.07
C LYS A 90 -15.73 -13.12 -27.59
N GLY A 91 -15.92 -13.24 -26.28
CA GLY A 91 -17.05 -14.00 -25.70
C GLY A 91 -18.37 -13.23 -25.62
N ASN A 92 -18.38 -11.95 -25.98
CA ASN A 92 -19.57 -11.09 -26.02
C ASN A 92 -20.03 -10.82 -27.47
N GLU A 93 -19.37 -11.42 -28.46
CA GLU A 93 -19.74 -11.49 -29.88
C GLU A 93 -20.32 -12.87 -30.18
#